data_AF-A0AAX0NHF7-F1
#
_entry.id   AF-A0AAX0NHF7-F1
#
_cell.length_a   1.000
_cell.length_b   1.000
_cell.length_c   1.000
_cell.angle_alpha   90.00
_cell.angle_beta   90.00
_cell.angle_gamma   90.00
#
_symmetry.space_group_name_H-M   'P 1'
#
loop_
_entity.id
_entity.type
_entity.pdbx_description
1 polymer ?
#
loop_
_entity_poly.entity_id
_entity_poly.type
_entity_poly.pdbx_seq_one_letter_code
_entity_poly.pdbx_strand_id
1 'polypeptide(L)'
;MDLAKNVNVGGEYLTNVGLSKDTIVGLSNTLNVGVDNKVRVAKNSHEFVGENKDIEIGANQNTIIHKDEIRNVKGENKLLIEKSLTQTIEKEFFLNVHQNLSAHIQDNTSLKSNSMQTKVEEQYSLESDNSTFDFQTDCEVKAGNQILHQVGDTQIVTKGDCVIIKAGGVEVTIDSNGLVVRGGELRAE
;
A
#
# COMPACT_ATOMS: atom_id res chain seq x y z
N MET A 1 -12.29 -57.95 20.99
CA MET A 1 -11.60 -56.71 20.58
C MET A 1 -12.54 -55.60 20.97
N ASP A 2 -12.30 -54.94 22.10
CA ASP A 2 -13.17 -53.85 22.55
C ASP A 2 -12.81 -52.61 21.73
N LEU A 3 -13.72 -52.21 20.85
CA LEU A 3 -13.46 -51.19 19.82
C LEU A 3 -13.57 -49.75 20.34
N ALA A 4 -14.06 -49.50 21.55
CA ALA A 4 -14.26 -48.15 22.07
C ALA A 4 -14.19 -48.08 23.60
N LYS A 5 -13.55 -47.03 24.12
CA LYS A 5 -13.57 -46.65 25.54
C LYS A 5 -14.31 -45.32 25.68
N ASN A 6 -15.34 -45.28 26.52
CA ASN A 6 -16.04 -44.06 26.89
C ASN A 6 -15.74 -43.70 28.36
N VAL A 7 -15.54 -42.41 28.64
CA VAL A 7 -15.34 -41.88 30.00
C VAL A 7 -16.30 -40.72 30.18
N ASN A 8 -17.26 -40.88 31.09
CA ASN A 8 -18.23 -39.84 31.44
C ASN A 8 -17.93 -39.33 32.86
N VAL A 9 -17.91 -38.02 33.06
CA VAL A 9 -17.62 -37.40 34.35
C VAL A 9 -18.73 -36.40 34.67
N GLY A 10 -19.40 -36.57 35.82
CA GLY A 10 -20.51 -35.71 36.26
C GLY A 10 -20.08 -34.46 37.05
N GLY A 11 -18.78 -34.23 37.19
CA GLY A 11 -18.18 -33.13 37.94
C GLY A 11 -16.83 -32.72 37.34
N GLU A 12 -15.94 -32.17 38.16
CA GLU A 12 -14.60 -31.76 37.73
C GLU A 12 -13.76 -32.96 37.24
N TYR A 13 -12.95 -32.74 36.19
CA TYR A 13 -12.02 -33.72 35.65
C TYR A 13 -10.61 -33.14 35.51
N LEU A 14 -9.66 -33.62 36.31
CA LEU A 14 -8.27 -33.18 36.31
C LEU A 14 -7.33 -34.28 35.82
N THR A 15 -6.40 -33.94 34.93
CA THR A 15 -5.32 -34.84 34.49
C THR A 15 -3.96 -34.19 34.77
N ASN A 16 -3.19 -34.77 35.69
CA ASN A 16 -1.84 -34.32 36.04
C ASN A 16 -0.80 -35.28 35.45
N VAL A 17 0.23 -34.74 34.81
CA VAL A 17 1.32 -35.54 34.22
C VAL A 17 2.65 -34.90 34.58
N GLY A 18 3.56 -35.67 35.18
CA GLY A 18 4.80 -35.13 35.75
C GLY A 18 5.93 -34.89 34.74
N LEU A 19 5.92 -35.58 33.59
CA LEU A 19 7.03 -35.55 32.63
C LEU A 19 6.54 -35.21 31.21
N SER A 20 5.80 -36.10 30.56
CA SER A 20 5.34 -35.92 29.18
C SER A 20 3.97 -36.54 28.95
N LYS A 21 3.18 -35.93 28.07
CA LYS A 21 1.88 -36.42 27.63
C LYS A 21 1.81 -36.36 26.11
N ASP A 22 1.77 -37.53 25.48
CA ASP A 22 1.56 -37.67 24.05
C ASP A 22 0.10 -38.04 23.77
N THR A 23 -0.46 -37.55 22.67
CA THR A 23 -1.83 -37.88 22.23
C THR A 23 -1.77 -38.22 20.74
N ILE A 24 -2.09 -39.47 20.40
CA ILE A 24 -2.09 -39.99 19.03
C ILE A 24 -3.53 -40.30 18.66
N VAL A 25 -4.00 -39.75 17.54
CA VAL A 25 -5.35 -39.95 17.03
C VAL A 25 -5.25 -40.40 15.58
N GLY A 26 -5.82 -41.56 15.24
CA GLY A 26 -5.63 -42.18 13.93
C GLY A 26 -6.52 -41.63 12.81
N LEU A 27 -7.65 -40.99 13.15
CA LEU A 27 -8.63 -40.49 12.17
C LEU A 27 -8.97 -39.01 12.40
N SER A 28 -9.63 -38.67 13.51
CA SER A 28 -10.16 -37.31 13.74
C SER A 28 -10.14 -36.91 15.21
N ASN A 29 -9.86 -35.65 15.49
CA ASN A 29 -9.89 -35.07 16.82
C ASN A 29 -10.81 -33.84 16.85
N THR A 30 -11.78 -33.81 17.77
CA THR A 30 -12.72 -32.69 17.95
C THR A 30 -12.77 -32.30 19.41
N LEU A 31 -12.66 -30.99 19.68
CA LEU A 31 -12.76 -30.42 21.01
C LEU A 31 -13.95 -29.46 21.07
N ASN A 32 -14.97 -29.81 21.86
CA ASN A 32 -16.10 -28.93 22.17
C ASN A 32 -15.93 -28.39 23.58
N VAL A 33 -16.01 -27.06 23.73
CA VAL A 33 -15.88 -26.37 25.04
C VAL A 33 -17.09 -25.47 25.23
N GLY A 34 -17.75 -25.58 26.38
CA GLY A 34 -19.02 -24.86 26.62
C GLY A 34 -18.88 -23.42 27.11
N VAL A 35 -17.74 -23.06 27.72
CA VAL A 35 -17.53 -21.72 28.30
C VAL A 35 -16.21 -21.13 27.79
N ASP A 36 -15.07 -21.51 28.36
CA ASP A 36 -13.76 -20.94 28.03
C ASP A 36 -12.72 -22.01 27.76
N ASN A 37 -11.89 -21.78 26.74
CA ASN A 37 -10.69 -22.58 26.48
C ASN A 37 -9.43 -21.74 26.68
N LYS A 38 -8.61 -22.08 27.68
CA LYS A 38 -7.36 -21.36 27.99
C LYS A 38 -6.16 -22.28 27.86
N VAL A 39 -5.29 -21.98 26.89
CA VAL A 39 -4.01 -22.67 26.70
C VAL A 39 -2.88 -21.77 27.21
N ARG A 40 -1.98 -22.34 28.02
CA ARG A 40 -0.74 -21.69 28.44
C ARG A 40 0.44 -22.56 28.07
N VAL A 41 1.41 -21.98 27.37
CA VAL A 41 2.65 -22.66 26.96
C VAL A 41 3.82 -21.87 27.54
N ALA A 42 4.64 -22.53 28.35
CA ALA A 42 5.73 -21.85 29.07
C ALA A 42 6.98 -21.57 28.22
N LYS A 43 7.17 -22.34 27.14
CA LYS A 43 8.32 -22.21 26.23
C LYS A 43 7.85 -21.92 24.80
N ASN A 44 7.69 -22.97 23.99
CA ASN A 44 7.44 -22.84 22.56
C ASN A 44 6.18 -23.64 22.16
N SER A 45 5.44 -23.11 21.20
CA SER A 45 4.36 -23.81 20.49
C SER A 45 4.76 -23.95 19.02
N HIS A 46 4.58 -25.13 18.44
CA HIS A 46 4.78 -25.39 17.03
C HIS A 46 3.59 -26.20 16.50
N GLU A 47 3.03 -25.75 15.40
CA GLU A 47 1.87 -26.37 14.76
C GLU A 47 2.20 -26.60 13.29
N PHE A 48 1.95 -27.82 12.82
CA PHE A 48 2.09 -28.18 11.41
C PHE A 48 0.74 -28.71 10.92
N VAL A 49 0.23 -28.11 9.84
CA VAL A 49 -1.01 -28.50 9.19
C VAL A 49 -0.65 -28.92 7.77
N GLY A 50 -0.96 -30.17 7.41
CA GLY A 50 -0.56 -30.74 6.11
C GLY A 50 -1.38 -30.22 4.93
N GLU A 51 -2.60 -29.76 5.19
CA GLU A 51 -3.52 -29.21 4.19
C GLU A 51 -3.93 -27.78 4.57
N ASN A 52 -5.21 -27.55 4.87
CA ASN A 52 -5.76 -26.21 5.13
C ASN A 52 -5.96 -25.96 6.63
N LYS A 53 -5.82 -24.68 7.03
CA LYS A 53 -6.17 -24.19 8.36
C LYS A 53 -7.20 -23.07 8.24
N ASP A 54 -8.44 -23.38 8.58
CA ASP A 54 -9.54 -22.42 8.66
C ASP A 54 -9.73 -21.96 10.11
N ILE A 55 -9.94 -20.65 10.29
CA ILE A 55 -10.17 -20.03 11.60
C ILE A 55 -11.38 -19.12 11.47
N GLU A 56 -12.42 -19.40 12.25
CA GLU A 56 -13.61 -18.56 12.37
C GLU A 56 -13.74 -18.05 13.80
N ILE A 57 -13.93 -16.74 13.96
CA ILE A 57 -14.08 -16.07 15.25
C ILE A 57 -15.35 -15.24 15.19
N GLY A 58 -16.35 -15.60 16.01
CA GLY A 58 -17.66 -14.95 15.98
C GLY A 58 -17.70 -13.53 16.57
N ALA A 59 -16.60 -13.08 17.20
CA ALA A 59 -16.48 -11.75 17.79
C ALA A 59 -15.09 -11.14 17.49
N ASN A 60 -14.26 -10.90 18.52
CA ASN A 60 -13.01 -10.18 18.38
C ASN A 60 -11.78 -11.10 18.39
N GLN A 61 -10.80 -10.79 17.55
CA GLN A 61 -9.44 -11.33 17.62
C GLN A 61 -8.47 -10.24 18.10
N ASN A 62 -7.81 -10.45 19.23
CA ASN A 62 -6.73 -9.59 19.70
C ASN A 62 -5.42 -10.40 19.73
N THR A 63 -4.34 -9.85 19.17
CA THR A 63 -3.05 -10.51 19.07
C THR A 63 -1.96 -9.55 19.51
N ILE A 64 -1.12 -9.97 20.46
CA ILE A 64 -0.01 -9.18 21.00
C ILE A 64 1.26 -10.00 20.79
N ILE A 65 2.21 -9.42 20.05
CA ILE A 65 3.53 -9.99 19.80
C ILE A 65 4.54 -9.00 20.38
N HIS A 66 5.32 -9.43 21.38
CA HIS A 66 6.25 -8.55 22.10
C HIS A 66 7.59 -8.32 21.36
N LYS A 67 7.87 -9.12 20.34
CA LYS A 67 9.10 -9.07 19.53
C LYS A 67 8.71 -9.06 18.05
N ASP A 68 9.26 -9.99 17.28
CA ASP A 68 9.16 -9.98 15.82
C ASP A 68 8.07 -10.92 15.32
N GLU A 69 7.39 -10.51 14.25
CA GLU A 69 6.50 -11.34 13.45
C GLU A 69 7.11 -11.49 12.04
N ILE A 70 7.23 -12.73 11.56
CA ILE A 70 7.67 -13.02 10.20
C ILE A 70 6.59 -13.86 9.53
N ARG A 71 6.06 -13.36 8.41
CA ARG A 71 5.03 -14.03 7.63
C ARG A 71 5.50 -14.25 6.20
N ASN A 72 5.60 -15.53 5.81
CA ASN A 72 5.98 -15.92 4.45
C ASN A 72 4.77 -16.54 3.74
N VAL A 73 4.24 -15.84 2.74
CA VAL A 73 3.15 -16.35 1.89
C VAL A 73 3.74 -16.63 0.51
N LYS A 74 3.71 -17.89 0.07
CA LYS A 74 4.22 -18.30 -1.25
C LYS A 74 3.19 -18.13 -2.37
N GLY A 75 1.91 -18.18 -2.01
CA GLY A 75 0.80 -17.88 -2.91
C GLY A 75 0.30 -16.45 -2.76
N GLU A 76 -0.97 -16.26 -3.06
CA GLU A 76 -1.64 -14.96 -2.97
C GLU A 76 -2.02 -14.60 -1.53
N ASN A 77 -2.04 -13.31 -1.22
CA ASN A 77 -2.54 -12.78 0.05
C ASN A 77 -3.67 -11.78 -0.23
N LYS A 78 -4.89 -12.08 0.24
CA LYS A 78 -6.07 -11.23 0.11
C LYS A 78 -6.55 -10.79 1.49
N LEU A 79 -6.68 -9.47 1.67
CA LEU A 79 -7.20 -8.85 2.87
C LEU A 79 -8.46 -8.05 2.53
N LEU A 80 -9.59 -8.41 3.13
CA LEU A 80 -10.84 -7.66 3.06
C LEU A 80 -11.14 -7.08 4.45
N ILE A 81 -11.30 -5.76 4.49
CA ILE A 81 -11.70 -5.04 5.70
C ILE A 81 -12.91 -4.22 5.33
N GLU A 82 -14.07 -4.55 5.92
CA GLU A 82 -15.34 -3.89 5.58
C GLU A 82 -15.50 -2.50 6.22
N LYS A 83 -14.66 -2.18 7.21
CA LYS A 83 -14.67 -0.90 7.92
C LYS A 83 -13.36 -0.17 7.69
N SER A 84 -12.59 0.09 8.74
CA SER A 84 -11.35 0.86 8.68
C SER A 84 -10.13 0.00 8.99
N LEU A 85 -8.99 0.40 8.41
CA LEU A 85 -7.66 -0.10 8.74
C LEU A 85 -6.81 1.07 9.25
N THR A 86 -6.24 0.91 10.44
CA THR A 86 -5.23 1.82 10.98
C THR A 86 -3.93 1.06 11.17
N GLN A 87 -2.83 1.59 10.66
CA GLN A 87 -1.48 1.04 10.83
C GLN A 87 -0.56 2.13 11.36
N THR A 88 0.12 1.85 12.47
CA THR A 88 1.12 2.74 13.04
C THR A 88 2.47 2.05 12.98
N ILE A 89 3.45 2.74 12.39
CA ILE A 89 4.83 2.29 12.26
C ILE A 89 5.71 3.37 12.87
N GLU A 90 6.35 3.07 14.00
CA GLU A 90 7.11 4.05 14.79
C GLU A 90 8.48 4.40 14.20
N LYS A 91 8.98 3.60 13.25
CA LYS A 91 10.32 3.76 12.68
C LYS A 91 10.31 3.84 11.16
N GLU A 92 10.16 2.69 10.50
CA GLU A 92 10.36 2.59 9.06
C GLU A 92 9.35 1.63 8.42
N PHE A 93 8.82 2.04 7.28
CA PHE A 93 7.99 1.21 6.42
C PHE A 93 8.66 1.09 5.06
N PHE A 94 8.96 -0.14 4.64
CA PHE A 94 9.56 -0.45 3.36
C PHE A 94 8.61 -1.30 2.52
N LEU A 95 8.26 -0.81 1.32
CA LEU A 95 7.40 -1.50 0.36
C LEU A 95 8.19 -1.73 -0.94
N ASN A 96 8.47 -2.99 -1.24
CA ASN A 96 9.10 -3.39 -2.50
C ASN A 96 8.12 -4.24 -3.32
N VAL A 97 7.83 -3.78 -4.54
CA VAL A 97 6.89 -4.41 -5.47
C VAL A 97 7.58 -4.58 -6.81
N HIS A 98 7.67 -5.81 -7.31
CA HIS A 98 8.47 -6.15 -8.49
C HIS A 98 7.78 -5.87 -9.83
N GLN A 99 6.44 -5.91 -9.87
CA GLN A 99 5.69 -5.73 -11.10
C GLN A 99 4.89 -4.43 -11.08
N ASN A 100 3.79 -4.39 -10.31
CA ASN A 100 2.86 -3.27 -10.34
C ASN A 100 2.30 -2.98 -8.95
N LEU A 101 2.21 -1.69 -8.60
CA LEU A 101 1.49 -1.18 -7.45
C LEU A 101 0.35 -0.28 -7.94
N SER A 102 -0.89 -0.64 -7.63
CA SER A 102 -2.09 0.15 -7.96
C SER A 102 -2.88 0.47 -6.69
N ALA A 103 -3.34 1.71 -6.56
CA ALA A 103 -4.23 2.14 -5.49
C ALA A 103 -5.47 2.82 -6.09
N HIS A 104 -6.66 2.38 -5.67
CA HIS A 104 -7.93 2.99 -6.07
C HIS A 104 -8.63 3.52 -4.81
N ILE A 105 -8.81 4.83 -4.75
CA ILE A 105 -9.35 5.56 -3.59
C ILE A 105 -10.51 6.40 -4.10
N GLN A 106 -11.70 6.23 -3.51
CA GLN A 106 -12.93 6.87 -3.97
C GLN A 106 -13.11 8.30 -3.45
N ASP A 107 -12.65 8.56 -2.23
CA ASP A 107 -12.82 9.86 -1.58
C ASP A 107 -11.54 10.70 -1.68
N ASN A 108 -10.66 10.62 -0.67
CA ASN A 108 -9.50 11.49 -0.57
C ASN A 108 -8.19 10.72 -0.32
N THR A 109 -7.11 11.24 -0.90
CA THR A 109 -5.73 10.85 -0.59
C THR A 109 -5.00 12.04 0.01
N SER A 110 -4.31 11.87 1.14
CA SER A 110 -3.51 12.92 1.78
C SER A 110 -2.16 12.38 2.20
N LEU A 111 -1.09 13.10 1.88
CA LEU A 111 0.29 12.74 2.20
C LEU A 111 0.93 13.94 2.91
N LYS A 112 1.32 13.74 4.17
CA LYS A 112 2.06 14.73 4.96
C LYS A 112 3.44 14.17 5.28
N SER A 113 4.47 14.85 4.80
CA SER A 113 5.87 14.44 5.00
C SER A 113 6.76 15.68 5.07
N ASN A 114 7.96 15.52 5.61
CA ASN A 114 8.98 16.58 5.56
C ASN A 114 9.62 16.71 4.17
N SER A 115 9.64 15.61 3.41
CA SER A 115 10.23 15.52 2.07
C SER A 115 9.57 14.41 1.26
N MET A 116 9.42 14.63 -0.04
CA MET A 116 8.92 13.65 -1.01
C MET A 116 9.83 13.61 -2.24
N GLN A 117 10.15 12.41 -2.72
CA GLN A 117 10.95 12.22 -3.94
C GLN A 117 10.33 11.14 -4.81
N THR A 118 10.32 11.36 -6.12
CA THR A 118 9.86 10.39 -7.11
C THR A 118 10.92 10.26 -8.20
N LYS A 119 11.31 9.02 -8.50
CA LYS A 119 12.16 8.72 -9.66
C LYS A 119 11.34 7.84 -10.59
N VAL A 120 11.15 8.32 -11.80
CA VAL A 120 10.38 7.64 -12.84
C VAL A 120 11.26 7.56 -14.09
N GLU A 121 11.36 6.38 -14.70
CA GLU A 121 12.28 6.13 -15.81
C GLU A 121 11.63 6.36 -17.18
N GLU A 122 10.31 6.11 -17.29
CA GLU A 122 9.58 6.22 -18.56
C GLU A 122 8.67 7.45 -18.58
N GLN A 123 7.53 7.40 -17.89
CA GLN A 123 6.51 8.45 -17.95
C GLN A 123 5.92 8.77 -16.59
N TYR A 124 5.81 10.06 -16.28
CA TYR A 124 5.02 10.59 -15.17
C TYR A 124 3.84 11.39 -15.73
N SER A 125 2.61 11.02 -15.35
CA SER A 125 1.38 11.69 -15.77
C SER A 125 0.49 12.00 -14.57
N LEU A 126 -0.13 13.18 -14.60
CA LEU A 126 -1.12 13.63 -13.62
C LEU A 126 -2.33 14.17 -14.39
N GLU A 127 -3.52 13.66 -14.08
CA GLU A 127 -4.79 14.08 -14.66
C GLU A 127 -5.75 14.43 -13.52
N SER A 128 -6.40 15.59 -13.63
CA SER A 128 -7.28 16.14 -12.60
C SER A 128 -8.15 17.24 -13.20
N ASP A 129 -9.34 17.47 -12.63
CA ASP A 129 -10.17 18.64 -12.98
C ASP A 129 -9.45 19.96 -12.68
N ASN A 130 -8.70 20.01 -11.58
CA ASN A 130 -7.82 21.13 -11.22
C ASN A 130 -6.60 20.63 -10.45
N SER A 131 -5.49 21.36 -10.58
CA SER A 131 -4.26 21.14 -9.84
C SER A 131 -3.68 22.47 -9.39
N THR A 132 -3.30 22.55 -8.12
CA THR A 132 -2.67 23.73 -7.51
C THR A 132 -1.32 23.33 -6.93
N PHE A 133 -0.28 24.07 -7.30
CA PHE A 133 1.06 23.91 -6.76
C PHE A 133 1.48 25.21 -6.07
N ASP A 134 1.58 25.17 -4.75
CA ASP A 134 1.98 26.32 -3.92
C ASP A 134 3.37 26.07 -3.34
N PHE A 135 4.38 26.68 -3.97
CA PHE A 135 5.77 26.59 -3.55
C PHE A 135 6.16 27.86 -2.80
N GLN A 136 6.66 27.73 -1.57
CA GLN A 136 7.08 28.88 -0.74
C GLN A 136 8.37 29.55 -1.23
N THR A 137 9.17 28.83 -2.01
CA THR A 137 10.46 29.29 -2.53
C THR A 137 10.53 28.98 -4.02
N ASP A 138 11.60 28.34 -4.49
CA ASP A 138 11.84 28.13 -5.90
C ASP A 138 11.06 26.93 -6.47
N CYS A 139 10.71 27.02 -7.75
CA CYS A 139 10.20 25.92 -8.55
C CYS A 139 11.09 25.76 -9.78
N GLU A 140 11.77 24.62 -9.90
CA GLU A 140 12.63 24.30 -11.03
C GLU A 140 11.99 23.25 -11.93
N VAL A 141 11.86 23.56 -13.23
CA VAL A 141 11.44 22.61 -14.26
C VAL A 141 12.54 22.48 -15.29
N LYS A 142 13.12 21.30 -15.42
CA LYS A 142 14.20 20.98 -16.37
C LYS A 142 13.72 19.89 -17.30
N ALA A 143 13.83 20.13 -18.61
CA ALA A 143 13.47 19.17 -19.64
C ALA A 143 14.61 19.06 -20.67
N GLY A 144 14.87 17.85 -21.16
CA GLY A 144 15.91 17.61 -22.17
C GLY A 144 15.51 17.98 -23.60
N ASN A 145 14.22 18.22 -23.85
CA ASN A 145 13.69 18.51 -25.19
C ASN A 145 12.83 19.78 -25.21
N GLN A 146 11.69 19.77 -24.49
CA GLN A 146 10.76 20.89 -24.48
C GLN A 146 9.99 21.01 -23.17
N ILE A 147 9.54 22.23 -22.86
CA ILE A 147 8.51 22.53 -21.86
C ILE A 147 7.34 23.18 -22.60
N LEU A 148 6.12 22.68 -22.39
CA LEU A 148 4.88 23.18 -23.00
C LEU A 148 3.92 23.62 -21.90
N HIS A 149 3.51 24.88 -21.95
CA HIS A 149 2.38 25.40 -21.18
C HIS A 149 1.26 25.74 -22.16
N GLN A 150 0.09 25.10 -22.05
CA GLN A 150 -0.98 25.20 -23.05
C GLN A 150 -2.37 25.37 -22.42
N VAL A 151 -3.18 26.26 -23.00
CA VAL A 151 -4.60 26.49 -22.70
C VAL A 151 -5.36 26.63 -24.02
N GLY A 152 -6.09 25.59 -24.43
CA GLY A 152 -6.68 25.53 -25.77
C GLY A 152 -5.59 25.71 -26.84
N ASP A 153 -5.77 26.70 -27.73
CA ASP A 153 -4.78 27.06 -28.77
C ASP A 153 -3.68 28.02 -28.28
N THR A 154 -3.81 28.57 -27.07
CA THR A 154 -2.79 29.47 -26.50
C THR A 154 -1.68 28.64 -25.86
N GLN A 155 -0.42 28.93 -26.20
CA GLN A 155 0.71 28.15 -25.69
C GLN A 155 2.01 28.95 -25.53
N ILE A 156 2.84 28.50 -24.60
CA ILE A 156 4.25 28.86 -24.47
C ILE A 156 5.05 27.56 -24.61
N VAL A 157 5.99 27.53 -25.54
CA VAL A 157 6.88 26.39 -25.80
C VAL A 157 8.32 26.83 -25.64
N THR A 158 9.02 26.25 -24.68
CA THR A 158 10.46 26.43 -24.49
C THR A 158 11.18 25.21 -25.06
N LYS A 159 12.18 25.44 -25.91
CA LYS A 159 13.08 24.42 -26.47
C LYS A 159 14.52 24.75 -26.09
N GLY A 160 15.47 23.91 -26.51
CA GLY A 160 16.89 24.12 -26.22
C GLY A 160 17.49 25.39 -26.84
N ASP A 161 16.92 25.89 -27.93
CA ASP A 161 17.46 26.99 -28.74
C ASP A 161 16.49 28.16 -28.98
N CYS A 162 15.21 28.00 -28.61
CA CYS A 162 14.19 29.02 -28.83
C CYS A 162 13.04 28.97 -27.82
N VAL A 163 12.30 30.08 -27.75
CA VAL A 163 11.02 30.22 -27.03
C VAL A 163 9.95 30.67 -28.02
N ILE A 164 8.79 30.02 -28.01
CA ILE A 164 7.67 30.30 -28.91
C ILE A 164 6.42 30.58 -28.07
N ILE A 165 5.76 31.72 -28.31
CA ILE A 165 4.50 32.11 -27.68
C ILE A 165 3.45 32.25 -28.77
N LYS A 166 2.32 31.54 -28.63
CA LYS A 166 1.17 31.65 -29.54
C LYS A 166 -0.08 32.04 -28.78
N ALA A 167 -0.77 33.08 -29.24
CA ALA A 167 -2.04 33.54 -28.66
C ALA A 167 -2.84 34.34 -29.70
N GLY A 168 -4.15 34.08 -29.81
CA GLY A 168 -5.06 34.90 -30.63
C GLY A 168 -4.68 35.02 -32.12
N GLY A 169 -4.02 34.01 -32.70
CA GLY A 169 -3.54 34.03 -34.08
C GLY A 169 -2.18 34.73 -34.29
N VAL A 170 -1.55 35.21 -33.23
CA VAL A 170 -0.19 35.77 -33.23
C VAL A 170 0.81 34.72 -32.76
N GLU A 171 1.98 34.68 -33.39
CA GLU A 171 3.13 33.86 -32.99
C GLU A 171 4.37 34.76 -32.79
N VAL A 172 4.98 34.66 -31.60
CA VAL A 172 6.24 35.31 -31.26
C VAL A 172 7.30 34.23 -31.07
N THR A 173 8.44 34.35 -31.75
CA THR A 173 9.59 33.46 -31.59
C THR A 173 10.81 34.26 -31.16
N ILE A 174 11.51 33.78 -30.13
CA ILE A 174 12.80 34.29 -29.68
C ILE A 174 13.83 33.19 -29.86
N ASP A 175 14.86 33.44 -30.65
CA ASP A 175 15.96 32.49 -30.91
C ASP A 175 17.30 33.24 -31.06
N SER A 176 18.35 32.54 -31.49
CA SER A 176 19.67 33.13 -31.75
C SER A 176 19.70 34.23 -32.82
N ASN A 177 18.68 34.33 -33.68
CA ASN A 177 18.53 35.36 -34.71
C ASN A 177 17.76 36.59 -34.20
N GLY A 178 17.20 36.54 -32.98
CA GLY A 178 16.48 37.64 -32.35
C GLY A 178 15.00 37.35 -32.13
N LEU A 179 14.16 38.38 -32.24
CA LEU A 179 12.72 38.33 -32.00
C LEU A 179 11.95 38.47 -33.32
N VAL A 180 11.07 37.51 -33.61
CA VAL A 180 10.22 37.50 -34.81
C VAL A 180 8.75 37.43 -34.38
N VAL A 181 7.93 38.35 -34.90
CA VAL A 181 6.47 38.35 -34.72
C VAL A 181 5.79 38.05 -36.04
N ARG A 182 4.86 37.10 -36.02
CA ARG A 182 4.05 36.68 -37.17
C ARG A 182 2.58 36.79 -36.83
N GLY A 183 1.83 37.50 -37.68
CA GLY A 183 0.44 37.85 -37.39
C GLY A 183 0.35 38.97 -36.35
N GLY A 184 -0.64 39.84 -36.48
CA GLY A 184 -0.80 41.00 -35.60
C GLY A 184 0.12 42.18 -35.93
N GLU A 185 0.13 43.16 -35.03
CA GLU A 185 0.85 44.43 -35.16
C GLU A 185 1.98 44.49 -34.11
N LEU A 186 3.19 44.88 -34.55
CA LEU A 186 4.30 45.18 -33.65
C LEU A 186 4.34 46.69 -33.42
N ARG A 187 4.03 47.13 -32.19
CA ARG A 187 4.18 48.52 -31.76
C ARG A 187 5.38 48.62 -30.82
N ALA A 188 6.34 49.48 -31.16
CA ALA A 188 7.40 49.91 -30.26
C ALA A 188 7.07 51.34 -29.83
N GLU A 189 6.72 51.53 -28.55
CA GLU A 189 6.56 52.84 -27.93
C GLU A 189 7.89 53.36 -27.38
#